data_AF-A0AAV5LQV8-F1
#
_entry.id   AF-A0AAV5LQV8-F1
#
_cell.length_a   1.000
_cell.length_b   1.000
_cell.length_c   1.000
_cell.angle_alpha   90.00
_cell.angle_beta   90.00
_cell.angle_gamma   90.00
#
_symmetry.space_group_name_H-M   'P 1'
#
loop_
_entity.id
_entity.type
_entity.pdbx_description
1 polymer ?
#
loop_
_entity_poly.entity_id
_entity_poly.type
_entity_poly.pdbx_seq_one_letter_code
_entity_poly.pdbx_strand_id
1 'polypeptide(L)'
;MSGDAVDAWKRCAEAFQLGNPRLANAVMRIVLDLAEEETTPRTRRLILYFAQALACRAYGLHPKCFSFPSPAWKDWMCRCYDLFSTVGWYISDVVEGKCKVHVIELVKDMDGYEQWASIFRQTDKWGELTHLRLSFLVLENVEFSKESEEELIRITNDLHIELEYRIIAVNSFTDIDVSLLEMRDGEFVIVNCMFVFSKMLSEALALEKLLSRVRDVMRVDIMSCRA
;
A
#
# COMPACT_ATOMS: atom_id res chain seq x y z
N MET A 1 -9.87 21.46 -11.10
CA MET A 1 -10.34 21.82 -9.75
C MET A 1 -10.36 23.35 -9.71
N SER A 2 -11.51 23.96 -9.45
CA SER A 2 -11.55 25.42 -9.30
C SER A 2 -10.69 25.84 -8.10
N GLY A 3 -9.97 26.95 -8.22
CA GLY A 3 -9.20 27.50 -7.09
C GLY A 3 -10.09 27.80 -5.89
N ASP A 4 -11.36 28.10 -6.15
CA ASP A 4 -12.37 28.48 -5.16
C ASP A 4 -12.63 27.42 -4.10
N ALA A 5 -12.67 26.13 -4.48
CA ALA A 5 -12.88 25.03 -3.53
C ALA A 5 -11.68 24.85 -2.58
N VAL A 6 -10.47 24.98 -3.12
CA VAL A 6 -9.23 24.87 -2.33
C VAL A 6 -9.14 26.02 -1.32
N ASP A 7 -9.42 27.24 -1.77
CA ASP A 7 -9.38 28.42 -0.90
C ASP A 7 -10.49 28.39 0.15
N ALA A 8 -11.67 27.87 -0.18
CA ALA A 8 -12.73 27.64 0.79
C ALA A 8 -12.31 26.60 1.86
N TRP A 9 -11.67 25.48 1.49
CA TRP A 9 -11.18 24.53 2.49
C TRP A 9 -10.12 25.11 3.42
N LYS A 10 -9.16 25.86 2.88
CA LYS A 10 -8.12 26.55 3.70
C LYS A 10 -8.77 27.48 4.71
N ARG A 11 -9.68 28.35 4.26
CA ARG A 11 -10.40 29.29 5.13
C ARG A 11 -11.25 28.58 6.19
N CYS A 12 -11.86 27.44 5.85
CA CYS A 12 -12.62 26.63 6.81
C CYS A 12 -11.70 26.02 7.87
N ALA A 13 -10.56 25.47 7.46
CA ALA A 13 -9.55 24.93 8.36
C ALA A 13 -8.96 26.00 9.30
N GLU A 14 -8.65 27.19 8.78
CA GLU A 14 -8.20 28.35 9.57
C GLU A 14 -9.25 28.79 10.58
N ALA A 15 -10.52 28.85 10.18
CA ALA A 15 -11.61 29.21 11.08
C ALA A 15 -11.76 28.21 12.24
N PHE A 16 -11.57 26.91 12.00
CA PHE A 16 -11.53 25.92 13.07
C PHE A 16 -10.29 26.07 13.96
N GLN A 17 -9.11 26.32 13.39
CA GLN A 17 -7.88 26.53 14.15
C GLN A 17 -7.97 27.75 15.08
N LEU A 18 -8.66 28.81 14.64
CA LEU A 18 -8.90 30.03 15.43
C LEU A 18 -10.07 29.91 16.42
N GLY A 19 -10.71 28.74 16.52
CA GLY A 19 -11.84 28.54 17.43
C GLY A 19 -13.08 29.36 17.06
N ASN A 20 -13.28 29.65 15.77
CA ASN A 20 -14.42 30.42 15.27
C ASN A 20 -15.44 29.52 14.55
N PRO A 21 -16.32 28.82 15.28
CA PRO A 21 -17.27 27.87 14.71
C PRO A 21 -18.31 28.54 13.80
N ARG A 22 -18.60 29.83 14.02
CA ARG A 22 -19.54 30.59 13.17
C ARG A 22 -18.96 30.81 11.78
N LEU A 23 -17.71 31.27 11.71
CA LEU A 23 -17.01 31.43 10.45
C LEU A 23 -16.81 30.08 9.76
N ALA A 24 -16.43 29.05 10.50
CA ALA A 24 -16.22 27.71 9.94
C ALA A 24 -17.49 27.14 9.32
N ASN A 25 -18.65 27.29 9.99
CA ASN A 25 -19.96 26.90 9.44
C ASN A 25 -20.34 27.70 8.20
N ALA A 26 -20.08 29.01 8.18
CA ALA A 26 -20.35 29.85 7.02
C ALA A 26 -19.51 29.42 5.80
N VAL A 27 -18.21 29.15 6.02
CA VAL A 27 -17.33 28.67 4.94
C VAL A 27 -17.70 27.25 4.51
N MET A 28 -18.11 26.38 5.44
CA MET A 28 -18.60 25.03 5.09
C MET A 28 -19.82 25.10 4.16
N ARG A 29 -20.72 26.07 4.36
CA ARG A 29 -21.86 26.28 3.44
C ARG A 29 -21.38 26.57 2.03
N ILE A 30 -20.40 27.48 1.88
CA ILE A 30 -19.78 27.80 0.59
C ILE A 30 -19.19 26.55 -0.07
N VAL A 31 -18.50 25.70 0.70
CA VAL A 31 -17.94 24.44 0.18
C VAL A 31 -19.03 23.50 -0.34
N LEU A 32 -20.18 23.41 0.34
CA LEU A 32 -21.31 22.59 -0.10
C LEU A 32 -21.97 23.16 -1.36
N ASP A 33 -22.17 24.48 -1.42
CA ASP A 33 -22.72 25.15 -2.59
C ASP A 33 -21.82 24.93 -3.83
N LEU A 34 -20.50 25.05 -3.66
CA LEU A 34 -19.52 24.74 -4.71
C LEU A 34 -19.58 23.26 -5.17
N ALA A 35 -19.90 22.33 -4.26
CA ALA A 35 -20.07 20.93 -4.64
C ALA A 35 -21.34 20.70 -5.47
N GLU A 36 -22.43 21.41 -5.16
CA GLU A 36 -23.68 21.36 -5.93
C GLU A 36 -23.49 21.91 -7.36
N GLU A 37 -22.77 23.01 -7.48
CA GLU A 37 -22.46 23.67 -8.76
C GLU A 37 -21.44 22.91 -9.62
N GLU A 38 -20.58 22.09 -9.01
CA GLU A 38 -19.55 21.35 -9.73
C GLU A 38 -20.16 20.29 -10.67
N THR A 39 -19.91 20.42 -11.97
CA THR A 39 -20.47 19.55 -13.01
C THR A 39 -19.73 18.23 -13.16
N THR A 40 -18.47 18.18 -12.75
CA THR A 40 -17.62 16.98 -12.85
C THR A 40 -17.83 16.06 -11.66
N PRO A 41 -18.36 14.83 -11.82
CA PRO A 41 -18.65 13.94 -10.70
C PRO A 41 -17.43 13.62 -9.82
N ARG A 42 -16.23 13.53 -10.42
CA ARG A 42 -14.97 13.30 -9.69
C ARG A 42 -14.59 14.49 -8.80
N THR A 43 -14.64 15.70 -9.34
CA THR A 43 -14.32 16.92 -8.58
C THR A 43 -15.36 17.16 -7.48
N ARG A 44 -16.65 16.95 -7.78
CA ARG A 44 -17.72 17.03 -6.78
C ARG A 44 -17.47 16.08 -5.59
N ARG A 45 -17.11 14.81 -5.86
CA ARG A 45 -16.77 13.85 -4.81
C ARG A 45 -15.57 14.30 -3.98
N LEU A 46 -14.53 14.83 -4.62
CA LEU A 46 -13.36 15.36 -3.91
C LEU A 46 -13.78 16.48 -2.94
N ILE A 47 -14.61 17.42 -3.40
CA ILE A 47 -15.11 18.52 -2.56
C ILE A 47 -15.87 18.00 -1.34
N LEU A 48 -16.76 17.03 -1.55
CA LEU A 48 -17.55 16.44 -0.48
C LEU A 48 -16.69 15.64 0.51
N TYR A 49 -15.64 14.92 0.06
CA TYR A 49 -14.73 14.21 0.96
C TYR A 49 -13.96 15.17 1.88
N PHE A 50 -13.46 16.28 1.35
CA PHE A 50 -12.79 17.30 2.16
C PHE A 50 -13.75 17.99 3.13
N ALA A 51 -14.98 18.30 2.70
CA ALA A 51 -16.02 18.84 3.57
C ALA A 51 -16.34 17.89 4.74
N GLN A 52 -16.49 16.60 4.46
CA GLN A 52 -16.72 15.57 5.47
C GLN A 52 -15.56 15.47 6.46
N ALA A 53 -14.31 15.47 5.97
CA ALA A 53 -13.13 15.41 6.83
C ALA A 53 -13.02 16.64 7.76
N LEU A 54 -13.30 17.84 7.25
CA LEU A 54 -13.35 19.08 8.03
C LEU A 54 -14.45 19.05 9.09
N ALA A 55 -15.64 18.55 8.76
CA ALA A 55 -16.73 18.37 9.72
C ALA A 55 -16.36 17.35 10.81
N CYS A 56 -15.79 16.19 10.44
CA CYS A 56 -15.32 15.22 11.42
C CYS A 56 -14.33 15.85 12.41
N ARG A 57 -13.34 16.60 11.90
CA ARG A 57 -12.38 17.32 12.74
C ARG A 57 -13.05 18.33 13.67
N ALA A 58 -14.02 19.09 13.19
CA ALA A 58 -14.76 20.08 13.96
C ALA A 58 -15.50 19.48 15.17
N TYR A 59 -16.06 18.29 14.98
CA TYR A 59 -16.78 17.56 16.02
C TYR A 59 -15.88 16.65 16.87
N GLY A 60 -14.55 16.69 16.68
CA GLY A 60 -13.61 15.80 17.36
C GLY A 60 -13.80 14.32 17.00
N LEU A 61 -14.43 14.06 15.85
CA LEU A 61 -14.63 12.71 15.32
C LEU A 61 -13.36 12.30 14.59
N HIS A 62 -12.72 11.23 15.08
CA HIS A 62 -11.55 10.62 14.47
C HIS A 62 -11.90 9.21 14.01
N PRO A 63 -12.63 9.04 12.90
CA PRO A 63 -12.91 7.72 12.37
C PRO A 63 -11.58 6.99 12.09
N LYS A 64 -11.34 5.87 12.78
CA LYS A 64 -10.08 5.10 12.71
C LYS A 64 -9.78 4.55 11.32
N CYS A 65 -10.81 4.43 10.49
CA CYS A 65 -10.71 4.20 9.07
C CYS A 65 -11.68 5.17 8.40
N PHE A 66 -11.20 5.99 7.46
CA PHE A 66 -12.02 6.23 6.28
C PHE A 66 -12.08 4.87 5.60
N SER A 67 -13.08 4.08 5.99
CA SER A 67 -13.35 2.83 5.33
C SER A 67 -13.57 3.18 3.87
N PHE A 68 -12.59 2.88 3.02
CA PHE A 68 -12.78 2.81 1.58
C PHE A 68 -13.05 1.36 1.15
N PRO A 69 -14.05 0.61 1.69
CA PRO A 69 -14.46 -0.64 1.11
C PRO A 69 -15.49 -0.31 0.03
N SER A 70 -15.11 0.51 -0.95
CA SER A 70 -15.85 0.49 -2.20
C SER A 70 -15.13 -0.51 -3.10
N PRO A 71 -15.82 -1.39 -3.83
CA PRO A 71 -15.21 -2.21 -4.88
C PRO A 71 -14.30 -1.39 -5.80
N ALA A 72 -14.63 -0.11 -6.02
CA ALA A 72 -13.84 0.83 -6.80
C ALA A 72 -12.43 1.14 -6.23
N TRP A 73 -12.17 0.93 -4.93
CA TRP A 73 -10.81 1.05 -4.36
C TRP A 73 -9.94 -0.12 -4.78
N LYS A 74 -10.42 -1.37 -4.58
CA LYS A 74 -9.73 -2.57 -5.06
C LYS A 74 -9.50 -2.48 -6.58
N ASP A 75 -10.54 -2.10 -7.32
CA ASP A 75 -10.48 -1.95 -8.79
C ASP A 75 -9.55 -0.82 -9.25
N TRP A 76 -9.44 0.28 -8.49
CA TRP A 76 -8.49 1.37 -8.77
C TRP A 76 -7.06 0.92 -8.44
N MET A 77 -6.85 0.26 -7.31
CA MET A 77 -5.53 -0.23 -6.91
C MET A 77 -5.01 -1.32 -7.86
N CYS A 78 -5.86 -2.25 -8.29
CA CYS A 78 -5.49 -3.25 -9.31
C CYS A 78 -5.02 -2.55 -10.60
N ARG A 79 -5.74 -1.50 -11.04
CA ARG A 79 -5.31 -0.66 -12.17
C ARG A 79 -4.04 0.16 -11.89
N CYS A 80 -3.73 0.43 -10.63
CA CYS A 80 -2.51 1.11 -10.23
C CYS A 80 -1.30 0.19 -10.07
N TYR A 81 -1.44 -1.13 -10.02
CA TYR A 81 -0.27 -2.02 -10.04
C TYR A 81 0.63 -1.78 -11.26
N ASP A 82 0.02 -1.48 -12.42
CA ASP A 82 0.76 -1.10 -13.63
C ASP A 82 1.45 0.29 -13.49
N LEU A 83 0.84 1.20 -12.73
CA LEU A 83 1.43 2.51 -12.39
C LEU A 83 2.58 2.39 -11.38
N PHE A 84 2.62 1.33 -10.58
CA PHE A 84 3.71 1.03 -9.63
C PHE A 84 4.84 0.18 -10.24
N SER A 85 4.89 0.08 -11.57
CA SER A 85 5.86 -0.71 -12.33
C SER A 85 7.32 -0.42 -11.97
N THR A 86 7.66 0.78 -11.49
CA THR A 86 9.02 1.15 -11.08
C THR A 86 9.66 0.16 -10.11
N VAL A 87 8.89 -0.39 -9.16
CA VAL A 87 9.43 -1.38 -8.22
C VAL A 87 9.58 -2.75 -8.86
N GLY A 88 8.67 -3.12 -9.78
CA GLY A 88 8.81 -4.36 -10.56
C GLY A 88 10.10 -4.36 -11.38
N TRP A 89 10.38 -3.25 -12.08
CA TRP A 89 11.62 -3.04 -12.83
C TRP A 89 12.86 -3.04 -11.94
N TYR A 90 12.79 -2.36 -10.79
CA TYR A 90 13.91 -2.36 -9.86
C TYR A 90 14.20 -3.76 -9.32
N ILE A 91 13.16 -4.51 -8.94
CA ILE A 91 13.31 -5.88 -8.44
C ILE A 91 13.88 -6.78 -9.53
N SER A 92 13.41 -6.68 -10.78
CA SER A 92 13.92 -7.51 -11.87
C SER A 92 15.39 -7.20 -12.21
N ASP A 93 15.80 -5.93 -12.18
CA ASP A 93 17.19 -5.54 -12.38
C ASP A 93 18.12 -6.10 -11.29
N VAL A 94 17.68 -6.13 -10.03
CA VAL A 94 18.53 -6.59 -8.92
C VAL A 94 18.56 -8.11 -8.75
N VAL A 95 17.53 -8.80 -9.26
CA VAL A 95 17.53 -10.27 -9.32
C VAL A 95 18.16 -10.81 -10.59
N GLU A 96 18.54 -9.94 -11.54
CA GLU A 96 19.31 -10.34 -12.72
C GLU A 96 20.60 -11.05 -12.26
N GLY A 97 20.85 -12.25 -12.77
CA GLY A 97 21.99 -13.08 -12.35
C GLY A 97 21.77 -13.92 -11.08
N LYS A 98 20.55 -13.95 -10.50
CA LYS A 98 20.23 -14.71 -9.28
C LYS A 98 19.40 -15.95 -9.59
N CYS A 99 19.83 -17.10 -9.06
CA CYS A 99 19.11 -18.36 -9.27
C CYS A 99 18.00 -18.64 -8.26
N LYS A 100 18.15 -18.18 -7.01
CA LYS A 100 17.21 -18.44 -5.91
C LYS A 100 16.89 -17.13 -5.21
N VAL A 101 15.62 -16.74 -5.19
CA VAL A 101 15.16 -15.49 -4.58
C VAL A 101 14.09 -15.79 -3.55
N HIS A 102 14.22 -15.21 -2.36
CA HIS A 102 13.20 -15.20 -1.33
C HIS A 102 12.69 -13.79 -1.13
N VAL A 103 11.41 -13.57 -1.41
CA VAL A 103 10.75 -12.29 -1.15
C VAL A 103 9.86 -12.40 0.08
N ILE A 104 10.10 -11.50 1.02
CA ILE A 104 9.29 -11.27 2.21
C ILE A 104 8.42 -10.05 1.92
N GLU A 105 7.13 -10.28 1.72
CA GLU A 105 6.15 -9.24 1.39
C GLU A 105 5.38 -8.84 2.65
N LEU A 106 5.47 -7.57 3.06
CA LEU A 106 4.66 -7.03 4.14
C LEU A 106 3.28 -6.61 3.61
N VAL A 107 2.27 -7.42 3.91
CA VAL A 107 0.90 -7.31 3.41
C VAL A 107 -0.03 -6.77 4.49
N LYS A 108 -0.73 -5.68 4.19
CA LYS A 108 -1.62 -5.03 5.17
C LYS A 108 -3.08 -4.99 4.75
N ASP A 109 -3.38 -4.59 3.52
CA ASP A 109 -4.76 -4.31 3.11
C ASP A 109 -5.18 -5.07 1.83
N MET A 110 -4.23 -5.66 1.10
CA MET A 110 -4.48 -6.29 -0.20
C MET A 110 -3.58 -7.50 -0.41
N ASP A 111 -4.08 -8.50 -1.13
CA ASP A 111 -3.24 -9.65 -1.48
C ASP A 111 -2.03 -9.23 -2.32
N GLY A 112 -0.93 -9.95 -2.11
CA GLY A 112 0.30 -9.71 -2.86
C GLY A 112 0.34 -10.46 -4.18
N TYR A 113 -0.56 -11.42 -4.45
CA TYR A 113 -0.49 -12.26 -5.65
C TYR A 113 -0.65 -11.44 -6.93
N GLU A 114 -1.64 -10.55 -7.00
CA GLU A 114 -1.88 -9.73 -8.19
C GLU A 114 -0.69 -8.82 -8.50
N GLN A 115 -0.06 -8.28 -7.46
CA GLN A 115 1.16 -7.50 -7.59
C GLN A 115 2.27 -8.33 -8.24
N TRP A 116 2.55 -9.52 -7.72
CA TRP A 116 3.63 -10.37 -8.24
C TRP A 116 3.33 -10.84 -9.66
N ALA A 117 2.09 -11.20 -9.96
CA ALA A 117 1.66 -11.51 -11.33
C ALA A 117 1.92 -10.31 -12.28
N SER A 118 1.55 -9.09 -11.89
CA SER A 118 1.83 -7.88 -12.68
C SER A 118 3.34 -7.65 -12.85
N ILE A 119 4.14 -7.79 -11.79
CA ILE A 119 5.61 -7.61 -11.85
C ILE A 119 6.25 -8.59 -12.85
N PHE A 120 5.87 -9.87 -12.82
CA PHE A 120 6.40 -10.85 -13.76
C PHE A 120 6.00 -10.56 -15.21
N ARG A 121 4.79 -10.05 -15.47
CA ARG A 121 4.35 -9.68 -16.83
C ARG A 121 5.09 -8.46 -17.39
N GLN A 122 5.62 -7.59 -16.53
CA GLN A 122 6.22 -6.32 -16.96
C GLN A 122 7.61 -6.46 -17.55
N THR A 123 8.31 -7.56 -17.31
CA THR A 123 9.73 -7.70 -17.64
C THR A 123 10.12 -9.14 -17.85
N ASP A 124 10.98 -9.40 -18.85
CA ASP A 124 11.53 -10.73 -19.12
C ASP A 124 12.84 -11.00 -18.36
N LYS A 125 13.26 -10.06 -17.50
CA LYS A 125 14.51 -10.11 -16.74
C LYS A 125 14.44 -11.06 -15.53
N TRP A 126 13.96 -12.27 -15.77
CA TRP A 126 13.91 -13.36 -14.78
C TRP A 126 14.73 -14.57 -15.20
N GLY A 127 15.45 -14.51 -16.33
CA GLY A 127 15.92 -15.68 -17.06
C GLY A 127 16.86 -16.65 -16.32
N GLU A 128 17.57 -16.21 -15.28
CA GLU A 128 18.41 -17.10 -14.46
C GLU A 128 17.71 -17.60 -13.19
N LEU A 129 16.55 -17.03 -12.87
CA LEU A 129 15.76 -17.39 -11.70
C LEU A 129 15.19 -18.79 -11.91
N THR A 130 15.49 -19.68 -10.99
CA THR A 130 14.99 -21.08 -11.02
C THR A 130 14.06 -21.36 -9.86
N HIS A 131 14.21 -20.64 -8.75
CA HIS A 131 13.39 -20.80 -7.55
C HIS A 131 12.96 -19.43 -7.02
N LEU A 132 11.65 -19.25 -6.82
CA LEU A 132 11.07 -18.09 -6.18
C LEU A 132 10.31 -18.54 -4.93
N ARG A 133 10.71 -17.99 -3.78
CA ARG A 133 9.98 -18.16 -2.52
C ARG A 133 9.29 -16.85 -2.16
N LEU A 134 7.98 -16.88 -1.93
CA LEU A 134 7.19 -15.71 -1.50
C LEU A 134 6.65 -15.96 -0.09
N SER A 135 7.00 -15.09 0.86
CA SER A 135 6.48 -15.12 2.23
C SER A 135 5.68 -13.86 2.50
N PHE A 136 4.36 -13.99 2.49
CA PHE A 136 3.44 -12.90 2.77
C PHE A 136 3.23 -12.79 4.27
N LEU A 137 3.80 -11.76 4.89
CA LEU A 137 3.53 -11.40 6.28
C LEU A 137 2.27 -10.54 6.32
N VAL A 138 1.18 -11.08 6.85
CA VAL A 138 -0.15 -10.48 6.74
C VAL A 138 -0.65 -9.99 8.09
N LEU A 139 -0.98 -8.70 8.17
CA LEU A 139 -1.81 -8.17 9.25
C LEU A 139 -3.28 -8.53 8.98
N GLU A 140 -4.06 -8.77 10.04
CA GLU A 140 -5.41 -9.35 10.01
C GLU A 140 -6.34 -8.92 8.83
N ASN A 141 -7.16 -9.86 8.36
CA ASN A 141 -8.29 -9.67 7.43
C ASN A 141 -7.95 -9.37 5.95
N VAL A 142 -6.77 -9.74 5.47
CA VAL A 142 -6.48 -9.74 4.02
C VAL A 142 -6.95 -11.05 3.40
N GLU A 143 -7.89 -10.96 2.46
CA GLU A 143 -8.32 -12.07 1.63
C GLU A 143 -7.40 -12.20 0.42
N PHE A 144 -6.88 -13.41 0.19
CA PHE A 144 -6.08 -13.72 -1.00
C PHE A 144 -6.97 -14.27 -2.11
N SER A 145 -6.89 -13.65 -3.29
CA SER A 145 -7.64 -14.07 -4.47
C SER A 145 -7.11 -15.39 -5.04
N LYS A 146 -8.00 -16.38 -5.19
CA LYS A 146 -7.70 -17.65 -5.88
C LYS A 146 -7.38 -17.44 -7.35
N GLU A 147 -8.02 -16.45 -7.99
CA GLU A 147 -7.76 -16.10 -9.39
C GLU A 147 -6.33 -15.56 -9.56
N SER A 148 -5.91 -14.65 -8.67
CA SER A 148 -4.56 -14.09 -8.71
C SER A 148 -3.50 -15.14 -8.33
N GLU A 149 -3.83 -16.11 -7.48
CA GLU A 149 -3.00 -17.28 -7.19
C GLU A 149 -2.78 -18.16 -8.43
N GLU A 150 -3.87 -18.56 -9.10
CA GLU A 150 -3.81 -19.38 -10.32
C GLU A 150 -3.01 -18.69 -11.44
N GLU A 151 -3.18 -17.38 -11.56
CA GLU A 151 -2.46 -16.55 -12.50
C GLU A 151 -0.95 -16.49 -12.20
N LEU A 152 -0.58 -16.27 -10.93
CA LEU A 152 0.83 -16.25 -10.52
C LEU A 152 1.50 -17.59 -10.80
N ILE A 153 0.82 -18.71 -10.47
CA ILE A 153 1.31 -20.07 -10.75
C ILE A 153 1.50 -20.27 -12.26
N ARG A 154 0.54 -19.84 -13.08
CA ARG A 154 0.65 -19.96 -14.54
C ARG A 154 1.88 -19.24 -15.06
N ILE A 155 2.08 -17.98 -14.65
CA ILE A 155 3.21 -17.16 -15.09
C ILE A 155 4.56 -17.79 -14.68
N THR A 156 4.68 -18.24 -13.43
CA THR A 156 5.94 -18.86 -12.97
C THR A 156 6.22 -20.18 -13.68
N ASN A 157 5.19 -20.97 -13.99
CA ASN A 157 5.34 -22.19 -14.78
C ASN A 157 5.80 -21.91 -16.22
N ASP A 158 5.22 -20.91 -16.87
CA ASP A 158 5.61 -20.50 -18.24
C ASP A 158 7.08 -20.03 -18.28
N LEU A 159 7.55 -19.42 -17.19
CA LEU A 159 8.94 -18.99 -17.00
C LEU A 159 9.87 -20.10 -16.47
N HIS A 160 9.36 -21.31 -16.22
CA HIS A 160 10.10 -22.44 -15.64
C HIS A 160 10.73 -22.14 -14.26
N ILE A 161 10.05 -21.32 -13.46
CA ILE A 161 10.45 -20.96 -12.09
C ILE A 161 9.67 -21.84 -11.11
N GLU A 162 10.38 -22.54 -10.23
CA GLU A 162 9.77 -23.25 -9.10
C GLU A 162 9.26 -22.24 -8.07
N LEU A 163 7.94 -22.16 -7.92
CA LEU A 163 7.27 -21.24 -7.00
C LEU A 163 6.94 -21.93 -5.67
N GLU A 164 7.45 -21.39 -4.56
CA GLU A 164 7.02 -21.69 -3.20
C GLU A 164 6.37 -20.43 -2.61
N TYR A 165 5.14 -20.49 -2.09
CA TYR A 165 4.55 -19.35 -1.40
C TYR A 165 3.90 -19.75 -0.06
N ARG A 166 3.94 -18.80 0.88
CA ARG A 166 3.39 -18.98 2.24
C ARG A 166 2.73 -17.70 2.72
N ILE A 167 1.60 -17.86 3.39
CA ILE A 167 0.91 -16.79 4.09
C ILE A 167 1.17 -16.96 5.59
N ILE A 168 1.76 -15.95 6.21
CA ILE A 168 2.15 -15.95 7.62
C ILE A 168 1.40 -14.80 8.29
N ALA A 169 0.42 -15.14 9.12
CA ALA A 169 -0.29 -14.15 9.92
C ALA A 169 0.63 -13.58 11.00
N VAL A 170 0.69 -12.26 11.12
CA VAL A 170 1.47 -11.55 12.13
C VAL A 170 0.60 -10.53 12.86
N ASN A 171 0.82 -10.36 14.16
CA ASN A 171 0.10 -9.35 14.95
C ASN A 171 0.68 -7.94 14.77
N SER A 172 1.96 -7.86 14.42
CA SER A 172 2.69 -6.63 14.20
C SER A 172 3.88 -6.87 13.28
N PHE A 173 4.21 -5.88 12.46
CA PHE A 173 5.44 -5.88 11.67
C PHE A 173 6.68 -5.52 12.50
N THR A 174 6.53 -4.90 13.67
CA THR A 174 7.66 -4.57 14.54
C THR A 174 8.18 -5.76 15.32
N ASP A 175 7.33 -6.77 15.55
CA ASP A 175 7.59 -7.91 16.43
C ASP A 175 7.49 -9.24 15.67
N ILE A 176 8.05 -9.26 14.45
CA ILE A 176 8.06 -10.44 13.59
C ILE A 176 9.00 -11.50 14.17
N ASP A 177 8.48 -12.70 14.41
CA ASP A 177 9.30 -13.89 14.67
C ASP A 177 9.94 -14.37 13.36
N VAL A 178 11.25 -14.16 13.22
CA VAL A 178 11.99 -14.49 11.99
C VAL A 178 12.19 -15.99 11.81
N SER A 179 11.98 -16.80 12.85
CA SER A 179 12.00 -18.26 12.69
C SER A 179 10.90 -18.75 11.74
N LEU A 180 9.77 -18.03 11.68
CA LEU A 180 8.65 -18.31 10.77
C LEU A 180 9.00 -18.09 9.29
N LEU A 181 10.03 -17.28 9.02
CA LEU A 181 10.47 -17.01 7.65
C LEU A 181 11.35 -18.12 7.07
N GLU A 182 11.83 -19.05 7.91
CA GLU A 182 12.69 -20.17 7.51
C GLU A 182 13.80 -19.73 6.54
N MET A 183 14.62 -18.76 6.95
CA MET A 183 15.69 -18.21 6.10
C MET A 183 16.64 -19.34 5.64
N ARG A 184 16.93 -19.42 4.33
CA ARG A 184 17.80 -20.45 3.76
C ARG A 184 19.08 -19.82 3.22
N ASP A 185 20.22 -20.48 3.43
CA ASP A 185 21.48 -20.02 2.89
C ASP A 185 21.49 -20.12 1.35
N GLY A 186 22.05 -19.10 0.69
CA GLY A 186 22.16 -19.04 -0.77
C GLY A 186 20.92 -18.52 -1.50
N GLU A 187 19.87 -18.11 -0.78
CA GLU A 187 18.77 -17.31 -1.34
C GLU A 187 19.15 -15.82 -1.32
N PHE A 188 18.82 -15.11 -2.40
CA PHE A 188 18.85 -13.65 -2.43
C PHE A 188 17.56 -13.11 -1.80
N VAL A 189 17.66 -12.35 -0.71
CA VAL A 189 16.53 -11.99 0.14
C VAL A 189 16.07 -10.56 -0.14
N ILE A 190 14.80 -10.41 -0.51
CA ILE A 190 14.15 -9.13 -0.75
C ILE A 190 13.06 -8.91 0.30
N VAL A 191 13.04 -7.74 0.94
CA VAL A 191 11.90 -7.29 1.74
C VAL A 191 11.13 -6.23 0.95
N ASN A 192 9.90 -6.54 0.55
CA ASN A 192 9.03 -5.57 -0.12
C ASN A 192 7.96 -5.06 0.83
N CYS A 193 7.86 -3.73 0.91
CA CYS A 193 6.91 -3.02 1.76
C CYS A 193 5.97 -2.17 0.91
N MET A 194 4.70 -2.56 0.82
CA MET A 194 3.69 -1.78 0.10
C MET A 194 2.73 -1.07 1.06
N PHE A 195 2.72 0.28 1.05
CA PHE A 195 1.84 1.12 1.89
C PHE A 195 1.94 0.85 3.41
N VAL A 196 3.02 0.20 3.86
CA VAL A 196 3.26 -0.12 5.28
C VAL A 196 3.69 1.12 6.06
N PHE A 197 4.55 1.94 5.46
CA PHE A 197 5.18 3.06 6.17
C PHE A 197 4.23 4.23 6.45
N SER A 198 3.23 4.45 5.60
CA SER A 198 2.30 5.58 5.75
C SER A 198 1.56 5.59 7.08
N LYS A 199 1.26 4.42 7.67
CA LYS A 199 0.73 4.31 9.05
C LYS A 199 1.80 4.31 10.14
N MET A 200 3.02 3.88 9.84
CA MET A 200 4.11 3.89 10.83
C MET A 200 4.70 5.28 11.04
N LEU A 201 4.52 6.21 10.08
CA LEU A 201 4.99 7.59 10.20
C LEU A 201 4.30 8.37 11.34
N SER A 202 3.09 7.97 11.77
CA SER A 202 2.48 8.55 12.97
C SER A 202 3.12 8.07 14.29
N GLU A 203 3.98 7.05 14.21
CA GLU A 203 4.64 6.40 15.35
C GLU A 203 6.13 6.20 15.05
N ALA A 204 6.93 7.27 15.11
CA ALA A 204 8.35 7.25 14.71
C ALA A 204 9.17 6.07 15.28
N LEU A 205 8.90 5.67 16.53
CA LEU A 205 9.55 4.52 17.18
C LEU A 205 9.19 3.18 16.53
N ALA A 206 8.00 3.03 15.94
CA ALA A 206 7.58 1.82 15.26
C ALA A 206 8.33 1.62 13.93
N LEU A 207 8.55 2.71 13.18
CA LEU A 207 9.32 2.66 11.93
C LEU A 207 10.78 2.28 12.20
N GLU A 208 11.42 2.91 13.19
CA GLU A 208 12.80 2.59 13.58
C GLU A 208 12.96 1.12 14.00
N LYS A 209 11.99 0.60 14.76
CA LYS A 209 11.96 -0.81 15.17
C LYS A 209 11.83 -1.74 13.97
N LEU A 210 10.92 -1.47 13.03
CA LEU A 210 10.77 -2.27 11.81
C LEU A 210 12.08 -2.28 11.01
N LEU A 211 12.65 -1.11 10.74
CA LEU A 211 13.90 -1.00 9.96
C LEU A 211 15.06 -1.74 10.64
N SER A 212 15.16 -1.63 11.97
CA SER A 212 16.15 -2.38 12.74
C SER A 212 15.90 -3.90 12.64
N ARG A 213 14.65 -4.35 12.69
CA ARG A 213 14.31 -5.78 12.55
C ARG A 213 14.67 -6.32 11.16
N VAL A 214 14.33 -5.57 10.12
CA VAL A 214 14.67 -5.91 8.72
C VAL A 214 16.18 -6.02 8.57
N ARG A 215 16.94 -5.01 9.02
CA ARG A 215 18.40 -4.99 8.93
C ARG A 215 19.07 -6.11 9.74
N ASP A 216 18.70 -6.23 11.02
CA ASP A 216 19.48 -7.00 11.98
C ASP A 216 19.09 -8.49 12.00
N VAL A 217 17.91 -8.84 11.48
CA VAL A 217 17.35 -10.19 11.67
C VAL A 217 17.02 -10.88 10.35
N MET A 218 16.55 -10.15 9.34
CA MET A 218 16.08 -10.76 8.09
C MET A 218 17.17 -10.99 7.04
N ARG A 219 18.47 -10.74 7.35
CA ARG A 219 19.62 -10.92 6.42
C ARG A 219 19.31 -10.43 5.01
N VAL A 220 18.80 -9.22 4.91
CA VAL A 220 18.20 -8.68 3.69
C VAL A 220 19.28 -8.18 2.75
N ASP A 221 19.21 -8.59 1.49
CA ASP A 221 20.04 -8.02 0.43
C ASP A 221 19.47 -6.68 -0.03
N ILE A 222 18.15 -6.62 -0.24
CA ILE A 222 17.45 -5.43 -0.74
C ILE A 222 16.11 -5.21 -0.05
N MET A 223 15.82 -3.95 0.26
CA MET A 223 14.51 -3.52 0.73
C MET A 223 13.87 -2.57 -0.29
N SER A 224 12.66 -2.86 -0.73
CA SER A 224 11.84 -1.96 -1.56
C SER A 224 10.67 -1.41 -0.76
N CYS A 225 10.36 -0.13 -0.93
CA CYS A 225 9.26 0.53 -0.25
C CYS A 225 8.40 1.35 -1.21
N ARG A 226 7.07 1.22 -1.09
CA ARG A 226 6.07 2.06 -1.77
C ARG A 226 5.24 2.80 -0.72
N ALA A 227 5.21 4.12 -0.84
CA ALA A 227 4.48 5.02 0.05
C ALA A 227 3.09 5.35 -0.48
#